data_AF-A0A8H7XLA0-F1
#
_entry.id   AF-A0A8H7XLA0-F1
#
_cell.length_a   1.000
_cell.length_b   1.000
_cell.length_c   1.000
_cell.angle_alpha   90.00
_cell.angle_beta   90.00
_cell.angle_gamma   90.00
#
_symmetry.space_group_name_H-M   'P 1'
#
loop_
_entity.id
_entity.type
_entity.pdbx_description
1 polymer ?
#
loop_
_entity_poly.entity_id
_entity_poly.type
_entity_poly.pdbx_seq_one_letter_code
_entity_poly.pdbx_strand_id
1 'polypeptide(L)'
;MVTSRPLKVLHFDGSSAAKMLGGPMDTQDLTLWGKVRPEWTFREKERIVELCKWGQPYGLDGFLRMEMNFEIMLCDFSSGVQTVSFLNLAPTRGGPPKWNPPPKEDLRAQLSPSHPPPSSPMFYATVYRVMESGSWHNHFPGDTRIELDYSRLISLYDTATFPSLQSSRFNKKRLEHRLDGISGDDANMLQARIKKALTGNAQGSGVNWKVLMRVITNRYAERLEVLQYILNSTDPAIRDANSTVQVAHRHVRSILTPYTLYSATPPTNNNDLPKGGYPWASPVFELCATTHTTYMEGAEFLSLLTPSEVLILDSIKGVTKEICRVLVGIWAEGMEYGLADPTDKKPPTAFEHSAEIIGRWSKKVENLMAWLDWSHWLRCRPACSYEEMCYLPTWPFLYSKRPFPKADYSQDIDGEGPDESNWADPQPMCIRRVEPFVDEEIMQ
;
A
#
# COMPACT_ATOMS: atom_id res chain seq x y z
N MET A 1 25.66 -13.20 4.18
CA MET A 1 25.85 -12.86 5.61
C MET A 1 24.68 -13.41 6.40
N VAL A 2 24.84 -13.59 7.71
CA VAL A 2 23.76 -13.91 8.65
C VAL A 2 23.81 -12.91 9.80
N THR A 3 22.67 -12.60 10.42
CA THR A 3 22.63 -11.80 11.64
C THR A 3 23.08 -12.65 12.83
N SER A 4 23.95 -12.11 13.69
CA SER A 4 24.39 -12.76 14.94
C SER A 4 23.53 -12.35 16.15
N ARG A 5 22.70 -11.31 15.99
CA ARG A 5 21.69 -10.82 16.93
C ARG A 5 20.60 -10.05 16.17
N PRO A 6 19.44 -9.74 16.77
CA PRO A 6 18.51 -8.77 16.21
C PRO A 6 19.21 -7.42 15.92
N LEU A 7 18.96 -6.87 14.74
CA LEU A 7 19.47 -5.57 14.32
C LEU A 7 18.45 -4.48 14.60
N LYS A 8 18.87 -3.37 15.20
CA LYS A 8 18.04 -2.18 15.40
C LYS A 8 18.13 -1.31 14.15
N VAL A 9 17.09 -1.33 13.32
CA VAL A 9 17.04 -0.56 12.07
C VAL A 9 15.90 0.46 12.07
N LEU A 10 16.11 1.60 11.42
CA LEU A 10 15.04 2.54 11.11
C LEU A 10 14.48 2.26 9.71
N HIS A 11 13.19 2.00 9.60
CA HIS A 11 12.52 1.71 8.33
C HIS A 11 11.92 2.97 7.70
N PHE A 12 12.26 3.22 6.44
CA PHE A 12 11.61 4.23 5.61
C PHE A 12 10.58 3.55 4.71
N ASP A 13 9.29 3.76 5.00
CA ASP A 13 8.18 3.14 4.27
C ASP A 13 8.08 3.63 2.80
N GLY A 14 7.35 2.88 1.99
CA GLY A 14 7.22 3.09 0.54
C GLY A 14 8.45 2.63 -0.25
N SER A 15 8.49 2.97 -1.55
CA SER A 15 9.63 2.66 -2.43
C SER A 15 10.84 3.57 -2.17
N SER A 16 11.24 3.72 -0.91
CA SER A 16 12.21 4.72 -0.44
C SER A 16 13.66 4.50 -0.89
N ALA A 17 13.94 3.44 -1.65
CA ALA A 17 15.21 3.27 -2.34
C ALA A 17 15.15 3.65 -3.84
N ALA A 18 13.95 3.84 -4.40
CA ALA A 18 13.77 4.21 -5.79
C ALA A 18 14.30 5.62 -6.06
N LYS A 19 15.44 5.73 -6.75
CA LYS A 19 16.11 7.01 -7.06
C LYS A 19 15.35 7.74 -8.16
N MET A 20 14.27 8.39 -7.77
CA MET A 20 13.38 9.13 -8.66
C MET A 20 13.15 10.54 -8.14
N LEU A 21 13.04 11.46 -9.08
CA LEU A 21 12.44 12.76 -8.83
C LEU A 21 10.93 12.55 -8.69
N GLY A 22 10.44 12.46 -7.45
CA GLY A 22 9.02 12.11 -7.24
C GLY A 22 8.59 11.85 -5.80
N GLY A 23 9.48 11.96 -4.81
CA GLY A 23 9.12 11.75 -3.41
C GLY A 23 9.72 10.56 -2.68
N PRO A 24 10.20 9.49 -3.35
CA PRO A 24 10.77 8.33 -2.65
C PRO A 24 11.84 8.64 -1.59
N MET A 25 12.63 9.69 -1.80
CA MET A 25 13.70 10.08 -0.87
C MET A 25 13.25 11.04 0.23
N ASP A 26 12.03 11.58 0.17
CA ASP A 26 11.58 12.70 1.01
C ASP A 26 11.68 12.36 2.52
N THR A 27 11.36 11.12 2.93
CA THR A 27 11.41 10.69 4.34
C THR A 27 12.84 10.60 4.88
N GLN A 28 13.79 10.13 4.06
CA GLN A 28 15.21 10.10 4.41
C GLN A 28 15.76 11.52 4.54
N ASP A 29 15.43 12.38 3.58
CA ASP A 29 15.90 13.76 3.54
C ASP A 29 15.38 14.56 4.75
N LEU A 30 14.10 14.40 5.11
CA LEU A 30 13.54 15.03 6.30
C LEU A 30 14.15 14.51 7.61
N THR A 31 14.40 13.21 7.68
CA THR A 31 15.05 12.60 8.86
C THR A 31 16.44 13.18 9.06
N LEU A 32 17.22 13.29 7.98
CA LEU A 32 18.62 13.68 8.05
C LEU A 32 18.85 15.19 8.09
N TRP A 33 18.13 15.94 7.26
CA TRP A 33 18.38 17.37 7.02
C TRP A 33 17.23 18.29 7.43
N GLY A 34 16.10 17.74 7.91
CA GLY A 34 14.93 18.53 8.32
C GLY A 34 14.20 19.21 7.16
N LYS A 35 14.53 18.86 5.91
CA LYS A 35 13.84 19.32 4.70
C LYS A 35 14.09 18.37 3.53
N VAL A 36 13.18 18.36 2.58
CA VAL A 36 13.33 17.61 1.33
C VAL A 36 14.43 18.24 0.47
N ARG A 37 15.27 17.41 -0.16
CA ARG A 37 16.43 17.82 -0.96
C ARG A 37 16.44 17.09 -2.31
N PRO A 38 15.55 17.45 -3.26
CA PRO A 38 15.44 16.74 -4.54
C PRO A 38 16.75 16.72 -5.33
N GLU A 39 17.57 17.77 -5.19
CA GLU A 39 18.88 17.91 -5.82
C GLU A 39 19.91 16.87 -5.32
N TRP A 40 19.63 16.19 -4.21
CA TRP A 40 20.49 15.16 -3.61
C TRP A 40 19.96 13.73 -3.80
N THR A 41 18.92 13.53 -4.61
CA THR A 41 18.31 12.21 -4.87
C THR A 41 19.35 11.12 -5.16
N PHE A 42 20.34 11.41 -6.01
CA PHE A 42 21.36 10.43 -6.43
C PHE A 42 22.60 10.34 -5.53
N ARG A 43 22.67 11.10 -4.44
CA ARG A 43 23.82 11.13 -3.50
C ARG A 43 23.75 10.03 -2.44
N GLU A 44 23.64 8.79 -2.87
CA GLU A 44 23.42 7.66 -1.95
C GLU A 44 24.60 7.42 -1.01
N LYS A 45 25.84 7.50 -1.53
CA LYS A 45 27.05 7.26 -0.74
C LYS A 45 27.18 8.29 0.39
N GLU A 46 26.96 9.56 0.09
CA GLU A 46 26.98 10.64 1.08
C GLU A 46 25.85 10.45 2.08
N ARG A 47 24.63 10.15 1.60
CA ARG A 47 23.45 9.94 2.44
C ARG A 47 23.64 8.81 3.45
N ILE A 48 24.14 7.64 3.03
CA ILE A 48 24.33 6.52 3.98
C ILE A 48 25.41 6.85 5.02
N VAL A 49 26.49 7.54 4.63
CA VAL A 49 27.52 7.97 5.59
C VAL A 49 26.95 8.93 6.62
N GLU A 50 26.14 9.90 6.19
CA GLU A 50 25.51 10.86 7.10
C GLU A 50 24.42 10.23 7.97
N LEU A 51 23.58 9.36 7.40
CA LEU A 51 22.57 8.60 8.13
C LEU A 51 23.21 7.73 9.23
N CYS A 52 24.31 7.03 8.93
CA CYS A 52 25.01 6.22 9.91
C CYS A 52 25.62 7.05 11.04
N LYS A 53 26.21 8.22 10.71
CA LYS A 53 26.68 9.17 11.72
C LYS A 53 25.53 9.69 12.59
N TRP A 54 24.39 10.01 11.98
CA TRP A 54 23.19 10.47 12.67
C TRP A 54 22.56 9.37 13.56
N GLY A 55 22.58 8.12 13.11
CA GLY A 55 22.00 6.97 13.80
C GLY A 55 22.84 6.43 14.95
N GLN A 56 24.15 6.69 14.95
CA GLN A 56 25.11 6.13 15.90
C GLN A 56 24.79 6.47 17.37
N PRO A 57 24.41 7.72 17.76
CA PRO A 57 23.99 8.03 19.13
C PRO A 57 22.76 7.27 19.61
N TYR A 58 21.95 6.74 18.68
CA TYR A 58 20.74 5.97 18.97
C TYR A 58 20.97 4.46 18.94
N GLY A 59 22.21 4.01 18.66
CA GLY A 59 22.55 2.60 18.51
C GLY A 59 21.87 1.92 17.34
N LEU A 60 21.61 2.65 16.24
CA LEU A 60 21.09 2.04 15.01
C LEU A 60 22.20 1.23 14.32
N ASP A 61 21.87 0.01 13.94
CA ASP A 61 22.74 -0.86 13.13
C ASP A 61 22.66 -0.52 11.63
N GLY A 62 21.57 0.13 11.22
CA GLY A 62 21.33 0.50 9.83
C GLY A 62 19.92 1.00 9.58
N PHE A 63 19.54 0.99 8.32
CA PHE A 63 18.26 1.47 7.82
C PHE A 63 17.65 0.46 6.86
N LEU A 64 16.34 0.38 6.84
CA LEU A 64 15.59 -0.47 5.92
C LEU A 64 14.82 0.43 4.95
N ARG A 65 14.81 0.07 3.68
CA ARG A 65 14.06 0.74 2.61
C ARG A 65 13.70 -0.26 1.52
N MET A 66 12.88 0.13 0.54
CA MET A 66 12.44 -0.77 -0.53
C MET A 66 12.66 -0.15 -1.92
N GLU A 67 13.25 -0.94 -2.83
CA GLU A 67 13.29 -0.65 -4.27
C GLU A 67 12.48 -1.74 -4.99
N MET A 68 13.17 -2.69 -5.66
CA MET A 68 12.58 -3.92 -6.17
C MET A 68 12.29 -4.93 -5.05
N ASN A 69 13.09 -4.90 -3.99
CA ASN A 69 12.92 -5.70 -2.78
C ASN A 69 13.37 -4.85 -1.57
N PHE A 70 13.29 -5.41 -0.37
CA PHE A 70 13.83 -4.78 0.83
C PHE A 70 15.36 -4.71 0.79
N GLU A 71 15.90 -3.53 1.05
CA GLU A 71 17.33 -3.25 1.17
C GLU A 71 17.66 -2.84 2.60
N ILE A 72 18.68 -3.48 3.18
CA ILE A 72 19.25 -3.06 4.46
C ILE A 72 20.53 -2.28 4.17
N MET A 73 20.55 -1.01 4.55
CA MET A 73 21.74 -0.17 4.56
C MET A 73 22.43 -0.31 5.92
N LEU A 74 23.36 -1.26 6.04
CA LEU A 74 24.13 -1.51 7.26
C LEU A 74 25.23 -0.46 7.45
N CYS A 75 25.39 0.00 8.69
CA CYS A 75 26.41 0.98 9.05
C CYS A 75 27.77 0.37 9.38
N ASP A 76 27.78 -0.86 9.91
CA ASP A 76 29.01 -1.56 10.30
C ASP A 76 28.86 -3.07 10.05
N PHE A 77 29.63 -3.59 9.11
CA PHE A 77 29.62 -5.02 8.75
C PHE A 77 30.40 -5.90 9.75
N SER A 78 31.09 -5.30 10.73
CA SER A 78 31.80 -6.03 11.79
C SER A 78 30.93 -6.24 13.05
N SER A 79 29.74 -5.63 13.12
CA SER A 79 28.84 -5.68 14.27
C SER A 79 27.48 -6.26 13.87
N GLY A 80 26.99 -7.22 14.65
CA GLY A 80 25.64 -7.78 14.48
C GLY A 80 25.43 -8.70 13.27
N VAL A 81 26.44 -8.87 12.41
CA VAL A 81 26.41 -9.79 11.27
C VAL A 81 27.69 -10.62 11.17
N GLN A 82 27.60 -11.78 10.51
CA GLN A 82 28.73 -12.66 10.21
C GLN A 82 28.70 -13.07 8.73
N THR A 83 29.87 -13.07 8.10
CA THR A 83 30.04 -13.61 6.76
C THR A 83 29.97 -15.14 6.80
N VAL A 84 28.93 -15.69 6.17
CA VAL A 84 28.73 -17.15 6.03
C VAL A 84 29.30 -17.69 4.71
N SER A 85 29.34 -16.85 3.68
CA SER A 85 29.77 -17.22 2.34
C SER A 85 30.15 -15.94 1.58
N PHE A 86 31.23 -16.02 0.79
CA PHE A 86 31.73 -14.95 -0.07
C PHE A 86 32.24 -15.59 -1.37
N LEU A 87 31.38 -15.62 -2.39
CA LEU A 87 31.61 -16.36 -3.63
C LEU A 87 31.69 -15.39 -4.81
N ASN A 88 32.57 -15.72 -5.75
CA ASN A 88 32.63 -15.06 -7.06
C ASN A 88 31.71 -15.80 -8.03
N LEU A 89 30.49 -15.30 -8.21
CA LEU A 89 29.49 -15.89 -9.10
C LEU A 89 29.78 -15.54 -10.56
N ALA A 90 29.40 -16.43 -11.48
CA ALA A 90 29.51 -16.18 -12.91
C ALA A 90 28.64 -14.97 -13.31
N PRO A 91 29.15 -14.00 -14.10
CA PRO A 91 28.41 -12.81 -14.46
C PRO A 91 27.29 -13.14 -15.45
N THR A 92 26.06 -12.76 -15.12
CA THR A 92 24.91 -12.81 -16.05
C THR A 92 24.70 -11.50 -16.80
N ARG A 93 25.50 -10.48 -16.49
CA ARG A 93 25.52 -9.15 -17.12
C ARG A 93 26.96 -8.73 -17.40
N GLY A 94 27.17 -7.99 -18.49
CA GLY A 94 28.44 -7.36 -18.89
C GLY A 94 29.36 -6.92 -17.74
N GLY A 95 30.63 -7.36 -17.77
CA GLY A 95 31.75 -6.84 -16.99
C GLY A 95 31.72 -7.14 -15.48
N PRO A 96 32.84 -7.43 -14.80
CA PRO A 96 32.93 -7.00 -13.41
C PRO A 96 32.62 -5.49 -13.35
N PRO A 97 31.94 -4.99 -12.30
CA PRO A 97 31.72 -3.56 -12.14
C PRO A 97 33.05 -2.81 -12.28
N LYS A 98 33.09 -1.71 -13.06
CA LYS A 98 34.31 -0.88 -13.23
C LYS A 98 34.94 -0.42 -11.90
N TRP A 99 34.18 -0.49 -10.81
CA TRP A 99 34.55 -0.03 -9.48
C TRP A 99 35.35 -1.04 -8.64
N ASN A 100 35.42 -2.33 -9.02
CA ASN A 100 36.26 -3.33 -8.37
C ASN A 100 36.85 -4.28 -9.44
N PRO A 101 37.94 -3.89 -10.13
CA PRO A 101 38.64 -4.84 -10.97
C PRO A 101 39.17 -5.99 -10.09
N PRO A 102 39.11 -7.25 -10.55
CA PRO A 102 39.77 -8.35 -9.85
C PRO A 102 41.26 -8.00 -9.64
N PRO A 103 41.88 -8.47 -8.54
CA PRO A 103 43.31 -8.28 -8.32
C PRO A 103 44.08 -8.66 -9.58
N LYS A 104 44.99 -7.80 -10.04
CA LYS A 104 45.73 -7.96 -11.32
C LYS A 104 46.47 -9.30 -11.46
N GLU A 105 46.68 -9.99 -10.35
CA GLU A 105 47.43 -11.24 -10.24
C GLU A 105 46.56 -12.50 -10.45
N ASP A 106 45.24 -12.39 -10.54
CA ASP A 106 44.38 -13.55 -10.80
C ASP A 106 44.34 -13.88 -12.31
N LEU A 107 45.27 -14.71 -12.76
CA LEU A 107 45.34 -15.23 -14.14
C LEU A 107 44.04 -15.93 -14.57
N ARG A 108 43.21 -16.43 -13.63
CA ARG A 108 41.90 -17.01 -13.98
C ARG A 108 40.86 -15.96 -14.34
N ALA A 109 40.97 -14.74 -13.80
CA ALA A 109 40.08 -13.64 -14.15
C ALA A 109 40.27 -13.17 -15.61
N GLN A 110 41.49 -13.29 -16.14
CA GLN A 110 41.81 -12.96 -17.55
C GLN A 110 41.27 -14.01 -18.54
N LEU A 111 41.02 -15.24 -18.09
CA LEU A 111 40.43 -16.34 -18.88
C LEU A 111 38.90 -16.41 -18.76
N SER A 112 38.27 -15.46 -18.08
CA SER A 112 36.82 -15.43 -17.90
C SER A 112 36.13 -15.34 -19.27
N PRO A 113 35.06 -16.14 -19.51
CA PRO A 113 34.28 -16.07 -20.74
C PRO A 113 33.87 -14.63 -21.05
N SER A 114 33.94 -14.24 -22.32
CA SER A 114 33.45 -12.93 -22.77
C SER A 114 32.01 -12.75 -22.30
N HIS A 115 31.75 -11.63 -21.65
CA HIS A 115 30.44 -11.36 -21.08
C HIS A 115 29.34 -11.43 -22.14
N PRO A 116 28.16 -11.95 -21.80
CA PRO A 116 27.04 -11.94 -22.72
C PRO A 116 26.68 -10.48 -23.07
N PRO A 117 26.37 -10.18 -24.35
CA PRO A 117 26.00 -8.85 -24.76
C PRO A 117 24.73 -8.37 -24.02
N PRO A 118 24.54 -7.05 -23.84
CA PRO A 118 23.36 -6.47 -23.19
C PRO A 118 22.01 -6.87 -23.83
N SER A 119 22.02 -7.38 -25.06
CA SER A 119 20.85 -7.88 -25.80
C SER A 119 20.68 -9.40 -25.75
N SER A 120 21.44 -10.12 -24.92
CA SER A 120 21.29 -11.58 -24.81
C SER A 120 19.98 -11.95 -24.09
N PRO A 121 19.30 -13.05 -24.47
CA PRO A 121 18.12 -13.54 -23.76
C PRO A 121 18.36 -13.77 -22.26
N MET A 122 19.58 -14.17 -21.92
CA MET A 122 20.02 -14.35 -20.53
C MET A 122 20.06 -13.05 -19.72
N PHE A 123 20.39 -11.91 -20.34
CA PHE A 123 20.30 -10.62 -19.66
C PHE A 123 18.85 -10.31 -19.25
N TYR A 124 17.91 -10.43 -20.18
CA TYR A 124 16.49 -10.23 -19.92
C TYR A 124 15.99 -11.20 -18.86
N ALA A 125 16.31 -12.49 -19.00
CA ALA A 125 15.96 -13.49 -17.99
C ALA A 125 16.45 -13.09 -16.59
N THR A 126 17.67 -12.56 -16.43
CA THR A 126 18.16 -12.08 -15.14
C THR A 126 17.29 -10.97 -14.57
N VAL A 127 16.95 -9.96 -15.38
CA VAL A 127 16.21 -8.81 -14.86
C VAL A 127 14.78 -9.19 -14.46
N TYR A 128 14.09 -9.97 -15.28
CA TYR A 128 12.78 -10.52 -14.91
C TYR A 128 12.85 -11.38 -13.64
N ARG A 129 13.95 -12.11 -13.40
CA ARG A 129 14.16 -12.84 -12.13
C ARG A 129 14.36 -11.93 -10.92
N VAL A 130 14.98 -10.76 -11.09
CA VAL A 130 15.07 -9.77 -9.99
C VAL A 130 13.68 -9.25 -9.64
N MET A 131 12.85 -8.93 -10.65
CA MET A 131 11.47 -8.49 -10.44
C MET A 131 10.63 -9.57 -9.74
N GLU A 132 10.76 -10.82 -10.20
CA GLU A 132 10.06 -11.96 -9.60
C GLU A 132 10.48 -12.13 -8.13
N SER A 133 11.79 -12.12 -7.85
CA SER A 133 12.33 -12.20 -6.49
C SER A 133 11.85 -11.05 -5.59
N GLY A 134 11.79 -9.84 -6.15
CA GLY A 134 11.23 -8.67 -5.48
C GLY A 134 9.77 -8.85 -5.06
N SER A 135 8.98 -9.45 -5.94
CA SER A 135 7.54 -9.63 -5.74
C SER A 135 7.15 -10.62 -4.66
N TRP A 136 8.07 -11.50 -4.23
CA TRP A 136 7.81 -12.57 -3.26
C TRP A 136 7.23 -12.07 -1.93
N HIS A 137 7.51 -10.82 -1.57
CA HIS A 137 7.08 -10.21 -0.31
C HIS A 137 6.01 -9.12 -0.48
N ASN A 138 5.42 -8.95 -1.68
CA ASN A 138 4.41 -7.90 -1.93
C ASN A 138 3.10 -8.15 -1.18
N HIS A 139 2.80 -9.41 -0.85
CA HIS A 139 1.56 -9.81 -0.20
C HIS A 139 1.81 -10.13 1.28
N PHE A 140 0.75 -9.97 2.09
CA PHE A 140 0.77 -10.37 3.50
C PHE A 140 1.27 -11.82 3.67
N PRO A 141 2.18 -12.10 4.62
CA PRO A 141 2.63 -11.23 5.72
C PRO A 141 3.80 -10.29 5.39
N GLY A 142 4.24 -10.20 4.14
CA GLY A 142 5.48 -9.54 3.75
C GLY A 142 6.72 -10.34 4.16
N ASP A 143 7.87 -9.68 4.24
CA ASP A 143 9.10 -10.31 4.71
C ASP A 143 9.10 -10.43 6.24
N THR A 144 8.89 -11.65 6.74
CA THR A 144 8.78 -11.94 8.18
C THR A 144 10.11 -11.90 8.93
N ARG A 145 11.23 -11.61 8.24
CA ARG A 145 12.51 -11.34 8.92
C ARG A 145 12.56 -9.92 9.47
N ILE A 146 11.62 -9.06 9.04
CA ILE A 146 11.48 -7.67 9.45
C ILE A 146 10.29 -7.57 10.40
N GLU A 147 10.58 -7.28 11.66
CA GLU A 147 9.56 -7.07 12.69
C GLU A 147 9.38 -5.56 12.93
N LEU A 148 8.21 -5.03 12.56
CA LEU A 148 7.88 -3.62 12.72
C LEU A 148 7.38 -3.33 14.15
N ASP A 149 7.96 -2.32 14.80
CA ASP A 149 7.46 -1.80 16.08
C ASP A 149 6.36 -0.75 15.85
N TYR A 150 5.11 -1.20 15.82
CA TYR A 150 3.93 -0.32 15.66
C TYR A 150 3.77 0.69 16.80
N SER A 151 4.31 0.41 17.99
CA SER A 151 4.26 1.34 19.13
C SER A 151 5.11 2.59 18.92
N ARG A 152 5.97 2.58 17.90
CA ARG A 152 6.87 3.66 17.52
C ARG A 152 6.63 4.16 16.08
N LEU A 153 5.55 3.72 15.44
CA LEU A 153 5.21 4.15 14.08
C LEU A 153 4.98 5.67 14.03
N ILE A 154 5.56 6.33 13.05
CA ILE A 154 5.29 7.74 12.76
C ILE A 154 4.64 7.81 11.38
N SER A 155 3.38 8.22 11.34
CA SER A 155 2.68 8.46 10.08
C SER A 155 2.66 9.95 9.75
N LEU A 156 3.17 10.30 8.58
CA LEU A 156 3.09 11.67 8.06
C LEU A 156 1.70 12.03 7.53
N TYR A 157 0.72 11.13 7.69
CA TYR A 157 -0.71 11.39 7.49
C TYR A 157 -1.43 11.79 8.77
N ASP A 158 -0.74 11.83 9.92
CA ASP A 158 -1.29 12.36 11.17
C ASP A 158 -1.52 13.88 11.04
N THR A 159 -2.74 14.28 10.70
CA THR A 159 -3.10 15.69 10.45
C THR A 159 -3.06 16.55 11.71
N ALA A 160 -3.13 15.95 12.90
CA ALA A 160 -2.99 16.69 14.15
C ALA A 160 -1.53 17.06 14.40
N THR A 161 -0.59 16.22 13.97
CA THR A 161 0.84 16.45 14.15
C THR A 161 1.49 17.18 12.99
N PHE A 162 1.04 16.92 11.76
CA PHE A 162 1.62 17.46 10.53
C PHE A 162 0.59 18.21 9.68
N PRO A 163 -0.08 19.24 10.22
CA PRO A 163 -1.16 19.95 9.51
C PRO A 163 -0.68 20.65 8.23
N SER A 164 0.60 21.03 8.12
CA SER A 164 1.13 21.71 6.92
C SER A 164 1.05 20.85 5.66
N LEU A 165 1.03 19.53 5.81
CA LEU A 165 0.95 18.57 4.71
C LEU A 165 -0.48 18.33 4.21
N GLN A 166 -1.50 18.86 4.89
CA GLN A 166 -2.89 18.58 4.54
C GLN A 166 -3.33 19.29 3.25
N SER A 167 -3.04 20.58 3.13
CA SER A 167 -3.48 21.40 2.00
C SER A 167 -2.86 20.95 0.68
N SER A 168 -1.58 20.55 0.70
CA SER A 168 -0.85 20.09 -0.49
C SER A 168 -1.35 18.75 -1.04
N ARG A 169 -2.07 17.97 -0.23
CA ARG A 169 -2.64 16.65 -0.56
C ARG A 169 -4.13 16.68 -0.89
N PHE A 170 -4.82 17.79 -0.58
CA PHE A 170 -6.26 17.87 -0.79
C PHE A 170 -6.63 17.70 -2.28
N ASN A 171 -7.64 16.87 -2.56
CA ASN A 171 -8.07 16.49 -3.92
C ASN A 171 -6.98 15.88 -4.82
N LYS A 172 -5.92 15.30 -4.23
CA LYS A 172 -4.89 14.57 -4.98
C LYS A 172 -4.95 13.07 -4.69
N LYS A 173 -4.47 12.26 -5.63
CA LYS A 173 -4.25 10.83 -5.40
C LYS A 173 -3.04 10.61 -4.49
N ARG A 174 -2.99 9.46 -3.80
CA ARG A 174 -1.86 9.14 -2.90
C ARG A 174 -0.49 9.13 -3.60
N LEU A 175 -0.45 8.78 -4.89
CA LEU A 175 0.77 8.83 -5.71
C LEU A 175 1.33 10.25 -5.88
N GLU A 176 0.48 11.27 -5.75
CA GLU A 176 0.87 12.68 -5.88
C GLU A 176 1.22 13.31 -4.52
N HIS A 177 1.08 12.56 -3.42
CA HIS A 177 1.39 13.05 -2.10
C HIS A 177 2.91 13.18 -1.93
N ARG A 178 3.34 14.39 -1.59
CA ARG A 178 4.74 14.72 -1.32
C ARG A 178 4.90 15.17 0.12
N LEU A 179 6.14 15.10 0.61
CA LEU A 179 6.52 15.76 1.87
C LEU A 179 7.24 17.08 1.60
N ASP A 180 7.53 17.37 0.34
CA ASP A 180 7.97 18.69 -0.10
C ASP A 180 6.89 19.74 0.23
N GLY A 181 7.32 20.88 0.76
CA GLY A 181 6.44 21.91 1.30
C GLY A 181 6.00 21.73 2.76
N ILE A 182 6.52 20.72 3.49
CA ILE A 182 6.36 20.64 4.95
C ILE A 182 6.88 21.91 5.63
N SER A 183 6.17 22.39 6.65
CA SER A 183 6.63 23.56 7.43
C SER A 183 7.88 23.24 8.24
N GLY A 184 8.64 24.28 8.61
CA GLY A 184 9.79 24.12 9.51
C GLY A 184 9.37 23.55 10.87
N ASP A 185 8.21 23.95 11.39
CA ASP A 185 7.68 23.47 12.67
C ASP A 185 7.31 21.98 12.61
N ASP A 186 6.64 21.54 11.53
CA ASP A 186 6.26 20.14 11.33
C ASP A 186 7.49 19.26 11.09
N ALA A 187 8.50 19.76 10.36
CA ALA A 187 9.76 19.06 10.17
C ALA A 187 10.54 18.91 11.50
N ASN A 188 10.59 19.97 12.31
CA ASN A 188 11.18 19.91 13.65
C ASN A 188 10.40 18.93 14.56
N MET A 189 9.08 18.92 14.47
CA MET A 189 8.21 17.98 15.18
C MET A 189 8.50 16.54 14.76
N LEU A 190 8.69 16.27 13.46
CA LEU A 190 9.07 14.95 12.96
C LEU A 190 10.41 14.50 13.56
N GLN A 191 11.44 15.35 13.51
CA GLN A 191 12.75 15.03 14.09
C GLN A 191 12.67 14.77 15.59
N ALA A 192 11.89 15.56 16.33
CA ALA A 192 11.65 15.36 17.75
C ALA A 192 10.93 14.04 18.03
N ARG A 193 9.91 13.68 17.23
CA ARG A 193 9.21 12.39 17.34
C ARG A 193 10.13 11.21 17.04
N ILE A 194 10.95 11.27 15.99
CA ILE A 194 11.92 10.23 15.67
C ILE A 194 12.90 10.04 16.83
N LYS A 195 13.46 11.13 17.37
CA LYS A 195 14.37 11.09 18.52
C LYS A 195 13.70 10.45 19.75
N LYS A 196 12.46 10.85 20.06
CA LYS A 196 11.69 10.28 21.18
C LYS A 196 11.42 8.78 20.95
N ALA A 197 11.06 8.39 19.74
CA ALA A 197 10.84 7.00 19.37
C ALA A 197 12.14 6.17 19.49
N LEU A 198 13.31 6.72 19.16
CA LEU A 198 14.58 5.99 19.22
C LEU A 198 15.18 5.85 20.62
N THR A 199 14.87 6.81 21.50
CA THR A 199 15.42 6.90 22.87
C THR A 199 14.43 6.47 23.96
N GLY A 200 13.13 6.43 23.65
CA GLY A 200 12.08 6.09 24.60
C GLY A 200 12.03 4.61 24.96
N ASN A 201 11.59 4.33 26.18
CA ASN A 201 11.30 2.99 26.70
C ASN A 201 9.80 2.67 26.68
N ALA A 202 9.00 3.39 25.87
CA ALA A 202 7.57 3.15 25.79
C ALA A 202 7.32 1.68 25.42
N GLN A 203 6.70 0.95 26.33
CA GLN A 203 6.15 -0.37 26.06
C GLN A 203 4.76 -0.13 25.49
N GLY A 204 4.51 -0.59 24.27
CA GLY A 204 3.18 -0.51 23.68
C GLY A 204 2.19 -1.44 24.36
N SER A 205 0.94 -1.35 23.94
CA SER A 205 -0.18 -2.14 24.49
C SER A 205 -0.06 -3.66 24.30
N GLY A 206 0.85 -4.13 23.44
CA GLY A 206 0.98 -5.54 23.06
C GLY A 206 -0.03 -5.99 21.99
N VAL A 207 -0.88 -5.10 21.50
CA VAL A 207 -1.81 -5.40 20.40
C VAL A 207 -1.03 -5.69 19.12
N ASN A 208 -1.40 -6.79 18.45
CA ASN A 208 -0.89 -7.09 17.12
C ASN A 208 -1.63 -6.27 16.05
N TRP A 209 -1.24 -5.00 15.91
CA TRP A 209 -1.85 -4.05 14.97
C TRP A 209 -1.80 -4.52 13.52
N LYS A 210 -0.69 -5.16 13.11
CA LYS A 210 -0.53 -5.78 11.78
C LYS A 210 -1.66 -6.77 11.47
N VAL A 211 -1.93 -7.67 12.41
CA VAL A 211 -2.98 -8.68 12.26
C VAL A 211 -4.36 -8.03 12.31
N LEU A 212 -4.59 -7.07 13.20
CA LEU A 212 -5.89 -6.40 13.30
C LEU A 212 -6.28 -5.68 12.00
N MET A 213 -5.35 -4.91 11.41
CA MET A 213 -5.58 -4.27 10.10
C MET A 213 -5.89 -5.32 9.02
N ARG A 214 -5.15 -6.44 8.99
CA ARG A 214 -5.40 -7.55 8.05
C ARG A 214 -6.78 -8.18 8.24
N VAL A 215 -7.26 -8.34 9.47
CA VAL A 215 -8.61 -8.86 9.76
C VAL A 215 -9.68 -7.95 9.17
N ILE A 216 -9.54 -6.63 9.30
CA ILE A 216 -10.48 -5.67 8.71
C ILE A 216 -10.44 -5.74 7.17
N THR A 217 -9.25 -5.69 6.57
CA THR A 217 -9.13 -5.78 5.10
C THR A 217 -9.70 -7.09 4.56
N ASN A 218 -9.37 -8.25 5.15
CA ASN A 218 -9.89 -9.55 4.71
C ASN A 218 -11.41 -9.67 4.88
N ARG A 219 -11.98 -8.99 5.87
CA ARG A 219 -13.43 -9.02 6.08
C ARG A 219 -14.17 -8.26 4.98
N TYR A 220 -13.64 -7.14 4.48
CA TYR A 220 -14.41 -6.25 3.62
C TYR A 220 -13.94 -6.15 2.17
N ALA A 221 -12.64 -6.28 1.86
CA ALA A 221 -12.08 -5.87 0.56
C ALA A 221 -12.70 -6.61 -0.64
N GLU A 222 -12.69 -7.94 -0.64
CA GLU A 222 -13.29 -8.73 -1.73
C GLU A 222 -14.82 -8.66 -1.72
N ARG A 223 -15.44 -8.53 -0.54
CA ARG A 223 -16.90 -8.45 -0.44
C ARG A 223 -17.42 -7.14 -1.03
N LEU A 224 -16.70 -6.03 -0.87
CA LEU A 224 -17.01 -4.76 -1.52
C LEU A 224 -16.83 -4.84 -3.03
N GLU A 225 -15.78 -5.53 -3.50
CA GLU A 225 -15.55 -5.74 -4.92
C GLU A 225 -16.64 -6.58 -5.58
N VAL A 226 -17.08 -7.66 -4.94
CA VAL A 226 -18.22 -8.46 -5.41
C VAL A 226 -19.49 -7.62 -5.44
N LEU A 227 -19.70 -6.76 -4.44
CA LEU A 227 -20.85 -5.85 -4.41
C LEU A 227 -20.81 -4.86 -5.59
N GLN A 228 -19.65 -4.26 -5.85
CA GLN A 228 -19.44 -3.37 -7.00
C GLN A 228 -19.69 -4.11 -8.32
N TYR A 229 -19.18 -5.33 -8.47
CA TYR A 229 -19.42 -6.16 -9.66
C TYR A 229 -20.91 -6.45 -9.86
N ILE A 230 -21.65 -6.81 -8.81
CA ILE A 230 -23.10 -7.05 -8.89
C ILE A 230 -23.83 -5.78 -9.34
N LEU A 231 -23.50 -4.62 -8.75
CA LEU A 231 -24.16 -3.35 -9.03
C LEU A 231 -23.83 -2.77 -10.41
N ASN A 232 -22.63 -3.05 -10.93
CA ASN A 232 -22.17 -2.56 -12.23
C ASN A 232 -22.42 -3.56 -13.38
N SER A 233 -23.01 -4.73 -13.10
CA SER A 233 -23.38 -5.70 -14.13
C SER A 233 -24.50 -5.12 -15.00
N THR A 234 -24.16 -4.75 -16.23
CA THR A 234 -25.08 -4.18 -17.23
C THR A 234 -25.59 -5.19 -18.24
N ASP A 235 -25.12 -6.44 -18.18
CA ASP A 235 -25.53 -7.48 -19.13
C ASP A 235 -26.89 -8.07 -18.72
N PRO A 236 -27.97 -7.77 -19.47
CA PRO A 236 -29.30 -8.26 -19.16
C PRO A 236 -29.42 -9.79 -19.32
N ALA A 237 -28.47 -10.44 -20.03
CA ALA A 237 -28.39 -11.90 -20.07
C ALA A 237 -27.93 -12.50 -18.74
N ILE A 238 -27.24 -11.71 -17.90
CA ILE A 238 -26.80 -12.12 -16.57
C ILE A 238 -27.91 -11.86 -15.55
N ARG A 239 -28.44 -10.62 -15.46
CA ARG A 239 -29.52 -10.24 -14.50
C ARG A 239 -30.35 -9.06 -14.97
N ASP A 240 -31.67 -9.12 -14.74
CA ASP A 240 -32.52 -7.93 -14.80
C ASP A 240 -32.31 -7.02 -13.56
N ALA A 241 -32.79 -5.77 -13.64
CA ALA A 241 -32.58 -4.77 -12.59
C ALA A 241 -33.17 -5.17 -11.22
N ASN A 242 -34.33 -5.84 -11.18
CA ASN A 242 -34.94 -6.28 -9.91
C ASN A 242 -34.09 -7.39 -9.27
N SER A 243 -33.61 -8.33 -10.07
CA SER A 243 -32.71 -9.40 -9.65
C SER A 243 -31.39 -8.83 -9.12
N THR A 244 -30.83 -7.82 -9.80
CA THR A 244 -29.62 -7.13 -9.35
C THR A 244 -29.79 -6.49 -7.97
N VAL A 245 -30.87 -5.74 -7.73
CA VAL A 245 -31.17 -5.14 -6.41
C VAL A 245 -31.29 -6.23 -5.33
N GLN A 246 -32.03 -7.30 -5.61
CA GLN A 246 -32.20 -8.40 -4.65
C GLN A 246 -30.88 -9.08 -4.30
N VAL A 247 -30.04 -9.39 -5.29
CA VAL A 247 -28.78 -10.08 -5.02
C VAL A 247 -27.77 -9.14 -4.35
N ALA A 248 -27.72 -7.86 -4.73
CA ALA A 248 -26.89 -6.87 -4.04
C ALA A 248 -27.29 -6.75 -2.56
N HIS A 249 -28.59 -6.67 -2.26
CA HIS A 249 -29.08 -6.60 -0.89
C HIS A 249 -28.77 -7.87 -0.09
N ARG A 250 -29.03 -9.05 -0.64
CA ARG A 250 -28.67 -10.34 -0.01
C ARG A 250 -27.17 -10.43 0.26
N HIS A 251 -26.34 -9.96 -0.67
CA HIS A 251 -24.90 -9.92 -0.50
C HIS A 251 -24.52 -9.02 0.69
N VAL A 252 -25.01 -7.77 0.74
CA VAL A 252 -24.76 -6.86 1.87
C VAL A 252 -25.25 -7.46 3.20
N ARG A 253 -26.44 -8.06 3.22
CA ARG A 253 -26.97 -8.76 4.40
C ARG A 253 -26.04 -9.89 4.86
N SER A 254 -25.43 -10.63 3.93
CA SER A 254 -24.45 -11.66 4.29
C SER A 254 -23.20 -11.08 4.96
N ILE A 255 -22.75 -9.89 4.55
CA ILE A 255 -21.62 -9.17 5.19
C ILE A 255 -21.98 -8.78 6.62
N LEU A 256 -23.22 -8.31 6.83
CA LEU A 256 -23.70 -7.77 8.12
C LEU A 256 -24.31 -8.83 9.05
N THR A 257 -24.41 -10.08 8.61
CA THR A 257 -25.05 -11.16 9.40
C THR A 257 -24.50 -11.26 10.83
N PRO A 258 -23.17 -11.16 11.09
CA PRO A 258 -22.64 -11.21 12.46
C PRO A 258 -23.08 -10.06 13.39
N TYR A 259 -23.62 -8.97 12.84
CA TYR A 259 -23.97 -7.75 13.57
C TYR A 259 -25.48 -7.48 13.57
N THR A 260 -26.26 -8.25 12.83
CA THR A 260 -27.68 -8.01 12.63
C THR A 260 -28.47 -8.53 13.82
N LEU A 261 -29.07 -7.63 14.61
CA LEU A 261 -29.89 -7.99 15.76
C LEU A 261 -31.30 -8.42 15.33
N TYR A 262 -31.89 -9.37 16.04
CA TYR A 262 -33.29 -9.78 15.84
C TYR A 262 -34.27 -8.61 16.00
N SER A 263 -33.98 -7.68 16.91
CA SER A 263 -34.79 -6.48 17.16
C SER A 263 -34.62 -5.37 16.13
N ALA A 264 -33.66 -5.48 15.20
CA ALA A 264 -33.40 -4.46 14.19
C ALA A 264 -34.33 -4.66 12.99
N THR A 265 -35.60 -4.26 13.15
CA THR A 265 -36.65 -4.35 12.13
C THR A 265 -37.18 -2.97 11.74
N PRO A 266 -37.50 -2.74 10.45
CA PRO A 266 -38.14 -1.50 10.02
C PRO A 266 -39.48 -1.23 10.74
N PRO A 267 -39.88 0.04 10.92
CA PRO A 267 -41.21 0.38 11.41
C PRO A 267 -42.31 -0.18 10.51
N THR A 268 -43.43 -0.61 11.09
CA THR A 268 -44.55 -1.20 10.34
C THR A 268 -45.41 -0.18 9.59
N ASN A 269 -45.29 1.12 9.91
CA ASN A 269 -46.05 2.20 9.29
C ASN A 269 -45.13 3.16 8.52
N ASN A 270 -45.42 3.36 7.22
CA ASN A 270 -44.66 4.28 6.37
C ASN A 270 -44.67 5.75 6.84
N ASN A 271 -45.68 6.16 7.63
CA ASN A 271 -45.79 7.51 8.17
C ASN A 271 -44.79 7.80 9.30
N ASP A 272 -44.23 6.75 9.91
CA ASP A 272 -43.24 6.85 10.99
C ASP A 272 -41.80 6.70 10.48
N LEU A 273 -41.61 6.56 9.15
CA LEU A 273 -40.28 6.52 8.55
C LEU A 273 -39.63 7.91 8.66
N PRO A 274 -38.54 8.06 9.44
CA PRO A 274 -37.89 9.34 9.56
C PRO A 274 -37.35 9.80 8.21
N LYS A 275 -37.64 11.05 7.84
CA LYS A 275 -37.05 11.70 6.66
C LYS A 275 -35.57 11.97 6.92
N GLY A 276 -34.75 10.95 6.69
CA GLY A 276 -33.29 11.02 6.84
C GLY A 276 -32.76 10.01 7.85
N GLY A 277 -32.23 8.91 7.33
CA GLY A 277 -31.53 7.88 8.12
C GLY A 277 -32.42 6.72 8.58
N TYR A 278 -31.80 5.78 9.30
CA TYR A 278 -32.41 4.51 9.72
C TYR A 278 -32.18 4.28 11.22
N PRO A 279 -32.88 4.98 12.14
CA PRO A 279 -32.61 4.86 13.58
C PRO A 279 -32.78 3.43 14.14
N TRP A 280 -33.70 2.65 13.56
CA TRP A 280 -33.91 1.25 13.91
C TRP A 280 -32.70 0.36 13.55
N ALA A 281 -31.84 0.81 12.63
CA ALA A 281 -30.62 0.13 12.21
C ALA A 281 -29.38 0.58 13.01
N SER A 282 -29.47 1.62 13.84
CA SER A 282 -28.34 2.14 14.62
C SER A 282 -27.63 1.07 15.47
N PRO A 283 -28.32 0.15 16.17
CA PRO A 283 -27.64 -0.91 16.91
C PRO A 283 -26.77 -1.82 16.04
N VAL A 284 -27.19 -2.09 14.80
CA VAL A 284 -26.42 -2.90 13.83
C VAL A 284 -25.18 -2.14 13.36
N PHE A 285 -25.31 -0.82 13.13
CA PHE A 285 -24.19 0.06 12.82
C PHE A 285 -23.16 0.08 13.95
N GLU A 286 -23.58 0.28 15.20
CA GLU A 286 -22.67 0.33 16.35
C GLU A 286 -21.91 -0.99 16.53
N LEU A 287 -22.61 -2.13 16.46
CA LEU A 287 -21.97 -3.45 16.52
C LEU A 287 -20.97 -3.64 15.38
N CYS A 288 -21.37 -3.35 14.14
CA CYS A 288 -20.49 -3.47 12.97
C CYS A 288 -19.24 -2.60 13.11
N ALA A 289 -19.40 -1.34 13.51
CA ALA A 289 -18.33 -0.36 13.55
C ALA A 289 -17.32 -0.62 14.68
N THR A 290 -17.76 -1.20 15.79
CA THR A 290 -16.96 -1.28 17.02
C THR A 290 -16.52 -2.69 17.41
N THR A 291 -17.06 -3.77 16.81
CA THR A 291 -16.77 -5.18 17.20
C THR A 291 -15.29 -5.49 17.48
N HIS A 292 -14.37 -4.87 16.72
CA HIS A 292 -12.93 -5.11 16.84
C HIS A 292 -12.18 -4.18 17.79
N THR A 293 -12.82 -3.13 18.27
CA THR A 293 -12.20 -2.02 19.01
C THR A 293 -12.90 -1.68 20.33
N THR A 294 -14.14 -2.14 20.58
CA THR A 294 -14.89 -1.81 21.81
C THR A 294 -14.11 -2.07 23.09
N TYR A 295 -13.38 -3.18 23.16
CA TYR A 295 -12.60 -3.52 24.36
C TYR A 295 -11.43 -2.56 24.62
N MET A 296 -11.02 -1.79 23.61
CA MET A 296 -9.91 -0.83 23.68
C MET A 296 -10.35 0.56 24.13
N GLU A 297 -11.64 0.80 24.36
CA GLU A 297 -12.18 2.12 24.72
C GLU A 297 -12.17 2.40 26.23
N GLY A 298 -11.86 1.39 27.05
CA GLY A 298 -11.74 1.56 28.50
C GLY A 298 -10.54 2.43 28.88
N ALA A 299 -10.73 3.32 29.86
CA ALA A 299 -9.67 4.24 30.32
C ALA A 299 -8.37 3.53 30.74
N GLU A 300 -8.49 2.34 31.33
CA GLU A 300 -7.35 1.48 31.68
C GLU A 300 -6.56 1.07 30.43
N PHE A 301 -7.23 0.58 29.38
CA PHE A 301 -6.56 0.16 28.15
C PHE A 301 -5.96 1.35 27.39
N LEU A 302 -6.68 2.47 27.32
CA LEU A 302 -6.19 3.70 26.70
C LEU A 302 -4.89 4.21 27.34
N SER A 303 -4.70 3.98 28.65
CA SER A 303 -3.47 4.36 29.35
C SER A 303 -2.24 3.53 28.93
N LEU A 304 -2.44 2.36 28.31
CA LEU A 304 -1.39 1.48 27.79
C LEU A 304 -0.94 1.86 26.38
N LEU A 305 -1.74 2.63 25.64
CA LEU A 305 -1.46 2.96 24.25
C LEU A 305 -0.38 4.04 24.14
N THR A 306 0.60 3.81 23.28
CA THR A 306 1.49 4.90 22.86
C THR A 306 0.75 5.87 21.93
N PRO A 307 1.25 7.11 21.73
CA PRO A 307 0.67 8.03 20.75
C PRO A 307 0.56 7.44 19.33
N SER A 308 1.50 6.57 18.95
CA SER A 308 1.46 5.84 17.67
C SER A 308 0.31 4.84 17.62
N GLU A 309 0.06 4.12 18.71
CA GLU A 309 -1.04 3.15 18.80
C GLU A 309 -2.41 3.84 18.85
N VAL A 310 -2.52 4.99 19.51
CA VAL A 310 -3.74 5.81 19.47
C VAL A 310 -4.09 6.20 18.04
N LEU A 311 -3.10 6.67 17.26
CA LEU A 311 -3.31 7.00 15.85
C LEU A 311 -3.77 5.78 15.02
N ILE A 312 -3.18 4.60 15.25
CA ILE A 312 -3.57 3.37 14.57
C ILE A 312 -5.01 2.99 14.96
N LEU A 313 -5.36 3.03 16.24
CA LEU A 313 -6.70 2.74 16.73
C LEU A 313 -7.74 3.69 16.12
N ASP A 314 -7.47 4.99 16.13
CA ASP A 314 -8.35 6.00 15.53
C ASP A 314 -8.54 5.76 14.02
N SER A 315 -7.47 5.39 13.31
CA SER A 315 -7.53 5.03 11.89
C SER A 315 -8.42 3.80 11.65
N ILE A 316 -8.26 2.75 12.46
CA ILE A 316 -9.09 1.53 12.38
C ILE A 316 -10.55 1.87 12.65
N LYS A 317 -10.83 2.65 13.71
CA LYS A 317 -12.19 3.09 14.06
C LYS A 317 -12.82 3.92 12.94
N GLY A 318 -12.07 4.83 12.33
CA GLY A 318 -12.54 5.63 11.19
C GLY A 318 -12.92 4.77 10.00
N VAL A 319 -12.04 3.82 9.63
CA VAL A 319 -12.26 2.89 8.51
C VAL A 319 -13.46 1.98 8.75
N THR A 320 -13.56 1.32 9.92
CA THR A 320 -14.69 0.43 10.21
C THR A 320 -16.00 1.19 10.28
N LYS A 321 -16.01 2.37 10.89
CA LYS A 321 -17.19 3.24 10.93
C LYS A 321 -17.67 3.61 9.54
N GLU A 322 -16.78 4.01 8.63
CA GLU A 322 -17.17 4.42 7.28
C GLU A 322 -17.69 3.25 6.44
N ILE A 323 -17.03 2.08 6.52
CA ILE A 323 -17.51 0.84 5.89
C ILE A 323 -18.91 0.48 6.39
N CYS A 324 -19.10 0.45 7.71
CA CYS A 324 -20.37 0.08 8.32
C CYS A 324 -21.46 1.10 8.04
N ARG A 325 -21.15 2.40 7.98
CA ARG A 325 -22.10 3.46 7.61
C ARG A 325 -22.70 3.20 6.23
N VAL A 326 -21.87 2.83 5.26
CA VAL A 326 -22.30 2.55 3.88
C VAL A 326 -23.08 1.23 3.80
N LEU A 327 -22.53 0.14 4.34
CA LEU A 327 -23.15 -1.18 4.27
C LEU A 327 -24.48 -1.25 5.01
N VAL A 328 -24.54 -0.73 6.25
CA VAL A 328 -25.79 -0.70 7.03
C VAL A 328 -26.80 0.22 6.37
N GLY A 329 -26.36 1.33 5.76
CA GLY A 329 -27.24 2.21 4.98
C GLY A 329 -27.88 1.51 3.78
N ILE A 330 -27.11 0.72 3.02
CA ILE A 330 -27.64 -0.07 1.88
C ILE A 330 -28.58 -1.18 2.38
N TRP A 331 -28.20 -1.87 3.45
CA TRP A 331 -29.03 -2.92 4.04
C TRP A 331 -30.36 -2.40 4.56
N ALA A 332 -30.34 -1.34 5.37
CA ALA A 332 -31.53 -0.75 5.96
C ALA A 332 -32.49 -0.20 4.89
N GLU A 333 -31.94 0.46 3.88
CA GLU A 333 -32.70 0.91 2.71
C GLU A 333 -33.43 -0.25 2.03
N GLY A 334 -32.73 -1.36 1.74
CA GLY A 334 -33.35 -2.51 1.11
C GLY A 334 -34.39 -3.22 2.00
N MET A 335 -34.23 -3.18 3.32
CA MET A 335 -35.23 -3.70 4.26
C MET A 335 -36.53 -2.89 4.20
N GLU A 336 -36.46 -1.56 4.10
CA GLU A 336 -37.63 -0.69 3.93
C GLU A 336 -38.30 -0.86 2.55
N TYR A 337 -37.55 -1.25 1.53
CA TYR A 337 -38.09 -1.71 0.24
C TYR A 337 -38.65 -3.14 0.27
N GLY A 338 -38.70 -3.81 1.43
CA GLY A 338 -39.28 -5.14 1.56
C GLY A 338 -38.40 -6.29 1.05
N LEU A 339 -37.08 -6.10 0.96
CA LEU A 339 -36.13 -7.14 0.55
C LEU A 339 -35.77 -8.13 1.68
N ALA A 340 -36.58 -8.16 2.75
CA ALA A 340 -36.27 -8.79 4.02
C ALA A 340 -36.32 -10.33 4.03
N ASP A 341 -37.01 -11.02 3.10
CA ASP A 341 -37.01 -12.50 3.07
C ASP A 341 -37.50 -13.11 1.72
N PRO A 342 -36.86 -14.17 1.20
CA PRO A 342 -37.33 -14.94 0.05
C PRO A 342 -38.58 -15.82 0.30
N THR A 343 -39.04 -15.98 1.54
CA THR A 343 -40.24 -16.78 1.87
C THR A 343 -41.57 -16.05 1.70
N ASP A 344 -41.54 -14.72 1.50
CA ASP A 344 -42.73 -13.98 1.13
C ASP A 344 -43.15 -14.36 -0.30
N LYS A 345 -44.21 -15.17 -0.40
CA LYS A 345 -44.85 -15.57 -1.66
C LYS A 345 -45.45 -14.39 -2.44
N LYS A 346 -45.34 -13.16 -1.93
CA LYS A 346 -45.65 -11.96 -2.69
C LYS A 346 -44.43 -11.64 -3.55
N PRO A 347 -44.53 -11.75 -4.89
CA PRO A 347 -43.48 -11.19 -5.73
C PRO A 347 -43.32 -9.72 -5.31
N PRO A 348 -42.09 -9.24 -5.04
CA PRO A 348 -41.88 -7.82 -4.85
C PRO A 348 -42.51 -7.14 -6.06
N THR A 349 -43.50 -6.28 -5.80
CA THR A 349 -44.08 -5.40 -6.81
C THR A 349 -42.93 -4.82 -7.59
N ALA A 350 -42.94 -4.99 -8.93
CA ALA A 350 -41.88 -4.52 -9.81
C ALA A 350 -41.42 -3.15 -9.32
N PHE A 351 -40.18 -3.06 -8.86
CA PHE A 351 -39.71 -1.82 -8.26
C PHE A 351 -39.66 -0.80 -9.40
N GLU A 352 -40.59 0.14 -9.41
CA GLU A 352 -40.69 1.19 -10.44
C GLU A 352 -39.40 2.02 -10.55
N HIS A 353 -38.45 1.84 -9.62
CA HIS A 353 -37.20 2.60 -9.51
C HIS A 353 -35.94 1.70 -9.29
N SER A 354 -35.93 0.43 -9.71
CA SER A 354 -34.76 -0.46 -9.54
C SER A 354 -33.46 0.14 -10.10
N ALA A 355 -33.52 0.78 -11.26
CA ALA A 355 -32.36 1.44 -11.87
C ALA A 355 -31.82 2.58 -11.00
N GLU A 356 -32.70 3.36 -10.36
CA GLU A 356 -32.29 4.45 -9.45
C GLU A 356 -31.68 3.91 -8.16
N ILE A 357 -32.20 2.82 -7.62
CA ILE A 357 -31.62 2.13 -6.44
C ILE A 357 -30.22 1.64 -6.78
N ILE A 358 -30.04 0.96 -7.92
CA ILE A 358 -28.73 0.49 -8.38
C ILE A 358 -27.77 1.66 -8.52
N GLY A 359 -28.17 2.74 -9.21
CA GLY A 359 -27.32 3.92 -9.39
C GLY A 359 -26.89 4.56 -8.06
N ARG A 360 -27.80 4.66 -7.08
CA ARG A 360 -27.48 5.20 -5.75
C ARG A 360 -26.56 4.27 -4.94
N TRP A 361 -26.81 2.96 -4.96
CA TRP A 361 -25.98 1.98 -4.24
C TRP A 361 -24.60 1.84 -4.86
N SER A 362 -24.51 1.80 -6.20
CA SER A 362 -23.24 1.79 -6.93
C SER A 362 -22.40 3.00 -6.54
N LYS A 363 -22.95 4.21 -6.62
CA LYS A 363 -22.25 5.44 -6.21
C LYS A 363 -21.79 5.41 -4.74
N LYS A 364 -22.60 4.89 -3.81
CA LYS A 364 -22.20 4.73 -2.40
C LYS A 364 -20.99 3.79 -2.26
N VAL A 365 -20.98 2.67 -2.99
CA VAL A 365 -19.91 1.66 -2.96
C VAL A 365 -18.65 2.18 -3.65
N GLU A 366 -18.77 2.80 -4.82
CA GLU A 366 -17.65 3.39 -5.56
C GLU A 366 -16.96 4.49 -4.76
N ASN A 367 -17.73 5.38 -4.12
CA ASN A 367 -17.17 6.41 -3.25
C ASN A 367 -16.46 5.81 -2.02
N LEU A 368 -17.02 4.76 -1.42
CA LEU A 368 -16.37 4.06 -0.30
C LEU A 368 -15.05 3.42 -0.74
N MET A 369 -15.05 2.72 -1.87
CA MET A 369 -13.86 2.09 -2.41
C MET A 369 -12.80 3.13 -2.79
N ALA A 370 -13.18 4.23 -3.43
CA ALA A 370 -12.27 5.34 -3.72
C ALA A 370 -11.71 6.01 -2.46
N TRP A 371 -12.50 6.10 -1.38
CA TRP A 371 -12.04 6.65 -0.10
C TRP A 371 -11.07 5.70 0.63
N LEU A 372 -11.36 4.40 0.64
CA LEU A 372 -10.48 3.39 1.22
C LEU A 372 -9.16 3.30 0.46
N ASP A 373 -9.24 3.30 -0.87
CA ASP A 373 -8.11 3.24 -1.79
C ASP A 373 -7.13 2.11 -1.39
N TRP A 374 -7.65 0.91 -1.13
CA TRP A 374 -6.84 -0.19 -0.62
C TRP A 374 -5.99 -0.82 -1.71
N SER A 375 -4.70 -1.03 -1.42
CA SER A 375 -3.77 -1.74 -2.31
C SER A 375 -4.20 -3.19 -2.64
N HIS A 376 -5.13 -3.76 -1.86
CA HIS A 376 -5.73 -5.06 -2.17
C HIS A 376 -6.35 -5.11 -3.59
N TRP A 377 -6.90 -3.99 -4.08
CA TRP A 377 -7.54 -3.96 -5.39
C TRP A 377 -6.56 -3.77 -6.55
N LEU A 378 -5.31 -3.39 -6.28
CA LEU A 378 -4.22 -3.29 -7.26
C LEU A 378 -3.71 -4.70 -7.61
N ARG A 379 -4.48 -5.40 -8.44
CA ARG A 379 -4.18 -6.76 -8.93
C ARG A 379 -4.56 -6.90 -10.40
N CYS A 380 -3.88 -7.81 -11.10
CA CYS A 380 -4.14 -8.09 -12.50
C CYS A 380 -5.49 -8.76 -12.69
N ARG A 381 -6.26 -8.27 -13.66
CA ARG A 381 -7.60 -8.76 -14.00
C ARG A 381 -7.73 -8.87 -15.52
N PRO A 382 -7.94 -10.07 -16.08
CA PRO A 382 -7.96 -11.38 -15.40
C PRO A 382 -6.61 -11.72 -14.72
N ALA A 383 -6.61 -12.77 -13.89
CA ALA A 383 -5.37 -13.28 -13.31
C ALA A 383 -4.39 -13.73 -14.41
N CYS A 384 -3.10 -13.51 -14.18
CA CYS A 384 -2.07 -13.82 -15.16
C CYS A 384 -1.92 -15.33 -15.41
N SER A 385 -1.45 -15.68 -16.61
CA SER A 385 -1.22 -17.07 -17.02
C SER A 385 -0.06 -17.73 -16.25
N TYR A 386 0.12 -19.03 -16.42
CA TYR A 386 1.14 -19.82 -15.71
C TYR A 386 2.58 -19.37 -16.01
N GLU A 387 2.80 -18.79 -17.19
CA GLU A 387 4.09 -18.25 -17.64
C GLU A 387 4.26 -16.77 -17.29
N GLU A 388 3.31 -16.16 -16.59
CA GLU A 388 3.25 -14.74 -16.31
C GLU A 388 3.18 -14.49 -14.80
N MET A 389 3.51 -13.28 -14.38
CA MET A 389 3.27 -12.80 -13.03
C MET A 389 2.60 -11.44 -13.08
N CYS A 390 1.81 -11.15 -12.05
CA CYS A 390 1.24 -9.82 -11.91
C CYS A 390 2.29 -8.86 -11.37
N TYR A 391 2.59 -7.82 -12.14
CA TYR A 391 3.58 -6.82 -11.81
C TYR A 391 2.92 -5.45 -11.79
N LEU A 392 3.16 -4.69 -10.72
CA LEU A 392 2.82 -3.28 -10.66
C LEU A 392 4.04 -2.49 -11.16
N PRO A 393 3.94 -1.71 -12.25
CA PRO A 393 5.06 -0.92 -12.75
C PRO A 393 5.59 0.05 -11.68
N THR A 394 6.76 -0.29 -11.13
CA THR A 394 7.57 0.56 -10.25
C THR A 394 8.93 0.85 -10.90
N TRP A 395 9.77 1.65 -10.23
CA TRP A 395 11.17 1.86 -10.63
C TRP A 395 11.92 0.53 -10.86
N PRO A 396 12.90 0.45 -11.80
CA PRO A 396 13.35 1.48 -12.75
C PRO A 396 12.51 1.53 -14.04
N PHE A 397 11.50 0.68 -14.15
CA PHE A 397 10.75 0.47 -15.40
C PHE A 397 9.62 1.49 -15.59
N LEU A 398 9.77 2.66 -14.98
CA LEU A 398 9.03 3.85 -15.31
C LEU A 398 9.63 4.40 -16.59
N TYR A 399 8.99 4.11 -17.72
CA TYR A 399 9.46 4.60 -19.00
C TYR A 399 9.33 6.12 -19.04
N SER A 400 10.47 6.79 -19.09
CA SER A 400 10.59 8.16 -19.54
C SER A 400 11.70 8.17 -20.58
N LYS A 401 11.34 8.34 -21.86
CA LYS A 401 12.32 8.71 -22.89
C LYS A 401 12.88 10.13 -22.69
N ARG A 402 12.36 10.91 -21.72
CA ARG A 402 13.12 12.06 -21.22
C ARG A 402 14.22 11.52 -20.30
N PRO A 403 15.49 11.90 -20.51
CA PRO A 403 16.44 11.87 -19.42
C PRO A 403 15.77 12.63 -18.27
N PHE A 404 15.55 11.98 -17.11
CA PHE A 404 15.37 12.70 -15.84
C PHE A 404 16.34 13.87 -15.88
N PRO A 405 15.89 15.14 -15.71
CA PRO A 405 16.65 16.31 -16.11
C PRO A 405 18.10 16.11 -15.71
N LYS A 406 18.92 15.78 -16.71
CA LYS A 406 20.36 15.87 -16.57
C LYS A 406 20.53 17.31 -16.10
N ALA A 407 21.25 17.49 -15.00
CA ALA A 407 21.88 18.75 -14.76
C ALA A 407 22.60 19.11 -16.08
N ASP A 408 22.00 20.07 -16.78
CA ASP A 408 22.50 20.80 -17.94
C ASP A 408 23.32 19.99 -18.96
N TYR A 409 22.68 19.42 -19.98
CA TYR A 409 23.28 19.32 -21.34
C TYR A 409 22.15 19.13 -22.36
N SER A 410 21.97 20.15 -23.19
CA SER A 410 21.07 20.21 -24.34
C SER A 410 21.37 19.11 -25.35
N GLN A 411 20.33 18.38 -25.78
CA GLN A 411 20.19 17.85 -27.13
C GLN A 411 18.76 17.36 -27.36
N ASP A 412 18.14 17.96 -28.37
CA ASP A 412 16.80 17.67 -28.87
C ASP A 412 16.70 16.23 -29.40
N ILE A 413 15.63 15.52 -29.02
CA ILE A 413 15.19 14.30 -29.70
C ILE A 413 13.70 14.45 -29.96
N ASP A 414 13.37 14.79 -31.21
CA ASP A 414 12.03 14.78 -31.76
C ASP A 414 11.58 13.34 -32.00
N GLY A 415 10.46 12.96 -31.38
CA GLY A 415 9.73 11.73 -31.64
C GLY A 415 8.44 11.71 -30.85
N GLU A 416 7.30 11.42 -31.50
CA GLU A 416 6.02 11.19 -30.82
C GLU A 416 6.18 10.02 -29.85
N GLY A 417 6.22 10.32 -28.55
CA GLY A 417 6.41 9.36 -27.47
C GLY A 417 5.14 8.59 -27.13
N PRO A 418 5.25 7.43 -26.45
CA PRO A 418 4.10 6.70 -25.93
C PRO A 418 3.29 7.56 -24.96
N ASP A 419 1.98 7.32 -24.91
CA ASP A 419 1.00 8.08 -24.12
C ASP A 419 1.46 8.30 -22.67
N GLU A 420 1.67 9.57 -22.31
CA GLU A 420 2.16 9.99 -20.98
C GLU A 420 1.13 9.69 -19.86
N SER A 421 -0.12 9.33 -20.20
CA SER A 421 -1.21 9.06 -19.25
C SER A 421 -0.98 7.82 -18.37
N ASN A 422 -0.29 6.79 -18.88
CA ASN A 422 -0.05 5.52 -18.18
C ASN A 422 0.98 5.63 -17.03
N TRP A 423 1.66 6.77 -16.87
CA TRP A 423 2.74 6.97 -15.88
C TRP A 423 2.30 7.74 -14.64
N ALA A 424 1.20 8.51 -14.73
CA ALA A 424 0.67 9.24 -13.59
C ALA A 424 -0.01 8.32 -12.56
N ASP A 425 -0.44 7.12 -13.00
CA ASP A 425 -1.17 6.15 -12.19
C ASP A 425 -0.93 4.71 -12.70
N PRO A 426 0.25 4.11 -12.43
CA PRO A 426 0.62 2.81 -12.98
C PRO A 426 -0.35 1.71 -12.56
N GLN A 427 -0.84 0.94 -13.53
CA GLN A 427 -1.78 -0.16 -13.30
C GLN A 427 -1.05 -1.52 -13.31
N PRO A 428 -1.48 -2.49 -12.50
CA PRO A 428 -0.95 -3.85 -12.55
C PRO A 428 -1.13 -4.49 -13.93
N MET A 429 -0.07 -5.13 -14.43
CA MET A 429 -0.07 -5.83 -15.71
C MET A 429 0.60 -7.20 -15.61
N CYS A 430 0.20 -8.13 -16.47
CA CYS A 430 0.83 -9.44 -16.56
C CYS A 430 2.09 -9.35 -17.39
N ILE A 431 3.23 -9.75 -16.80
CA ILE A 431 4.52 -9.82 -17.49
C ILE A 431 5.03 -11.25 -17.50
N ARG A 432 5.74 -11.64 -18.56
CA ARG A 432 6.22 -13.02 -18.73
C ARG A 432 7.43 -13.32 -17.84
N ARG A 433 7.47 -14.55 -17.31
CA ARG A 433 8.58 -15.12 -16.53
C ARG A 433 9.51 -15.99 -17.39
N VAL A 434 9.08 -16.31 -18.60
CA VAL A 434 9.79 -17.14 -19.57
C VAL A 434 9.75 -16.48 -20.95
N GLU A 435 10.73 -16.81 -21.79
CA GLU A 435 10.82 -16.31 -23.15
C GLU A 435 9.58 -16.65 -24.01
N PRO A 436 9.29 -15.88 -25.06
CA PRO A 436 9.90 -14.60 -25.39
C PRO A 436 9.46 -13.52 -24.38
N PHE A 437 10.36 -12.65 -23.94
CA PHE A 437 9.99 -11.50 -23.13
C PHE A 437 9.36 -10.46 -24.06
N VAL A 438 8.10 -10.08 -23.78
CA VAL A 438 7.25 -9.36 -24.76
C VAL A 438 7.71 -7.91 -24.97
N ASP A 439 8.51 -7.37 -24.06
CA ASP A 439 8.95 -5.99 -24.09
C ASP A 439 10.47 -5.91 -24.01
N GLU A 440 11.13 -6.05 -25.16
CA GLU A 440 12.52 -5.57 -25.33
C GLU A 440 12.60 -4.07 -25.05
N GLU A 441 11.49 -3.33 -25.22
CA GLU A 441 11.36 -1.91 -24.90
C GLU A 441 11.38 -1.64 -23.40
N ILE A 442 10.60 -2.31 -22.54
CA ILE A 442 10.55 -2.08 -21.06
C ILE A 442 11.95 -2.02 -20.41
N MET A 443 12.94 -2.64 -21.05
CA MET A 443 14.26 -2.94 -20.55
C MET A 443 15.41 -2.14 -21.19
N GLN A 444 15.14 -1.35 -22.24
CA GLN A 444 16.07 -0.36 -22.84
C GLN A 444 15.80 1.02 -22.26
#